data_AF-A0A920CC13-F1
#
_entry.id   AF-A0A920CC13-F1
#
_cell.length_a   1.000
_cell.length_b   1.000
_cell.length_c   1.000
_cell.angle_alpha   90.00
_cell.angle_beta   90.00
_cell.angle_gamma   90.00
#
_symmetry.space_group_name_H-M   'P 1'
#
loop_
_entity.id
_entity.type
_entity.pdbx_description
1 polymer ?
#
loop_
_entity_poly.entity_id
_entity_poly.type
_entity_poly.pdbx_seq_one_letter_code
_entity_poly.pdbx_strand_id
1 'polypeptide(L)'
;MKQIIAEKILDIERQHEVKILFAVESGSRAWGFPSQDSDYDVRFVYVHRPEWYLSIDEKRDVIEMPINDQLDMSGWDIRKALKLFRKSNPPLLEWLVSDISYYEAYGFKEEMLALRNRVFSPKASVHHYLHMAQGNFRQYLQGEEVRIKKYFYVLRPLLACKWIEKYNANPPISFQDLVCDLVTEPSLKTAIEDLLRRKMAGEELHLEKRVDVINDFVEREMERLTEFAKSAQSDLEDPTERLDELYRKYLKIVWNFG
;
A
#
# COMPACT_ATOMS: atom_id res chain seq x y z
N MET A 1 -15.29 -14.93 -6.78
CA MET A 1 -14.63 -14.08 -5.76
C MET A 1 -15.26 -12.69 -5.64
N LYS A 2 -15.32 -11.86 -6.69
CA LYS A 2 -15.89 -10.48 -6.57
C LYS A 2 -17.26 -10.41 -5.87
N GLN A 3 -18.17 -11.33 -6.18
CA GLN A 3 -19.47 -11.40 -5.51
C GLN A 3 -19.36 -11.69 -4.01
N ILE A 4 -18.50 -12.65 -3.62
CA ILE A 4 -18.22 -12.97 -2.21
C ILE A 4 -17.68 -11.73 -1.49
N ILE A 5 -16.76 -11.00 -2.11
CA ILE A 5 -16.20 -9.75 -1.54
C ILE A 5 -17.32 -8.72 -1.36
N ALA A 6 -18.19 -8.53 -2.35
CA ALA A 6 -19.32 -7.59 -2.25
C ALA A 6 -20.31 -7.97 -1.12
N GLU A 7 -20.63 -9.25 -0.97
CA GLU A 7 -21.47 -9.73 0.13
C GLU A 7 -20.81 -9.49 1.49
N LYS A 8 -19.49 -9.69 1.59
CA LYS A 8 -18.71 -9.47 2.81
C LYS A 8 -18.57 -8.00 3.18
N ILE A 9 -18.47 -7.11 2.21
CA ILE A 9 -18.53 -5.66 2.43
C ILE A 9 -19.87 -5.28 3.10
N LEU A 10 -20.99 -5.84 2.64
CA LEU A 10 -22.30 -5.59 3.27
C LEU A 10 -22.40 -6.20 4.68
N ASP A 11 -21.81 -7.37 4.91
CA ASP A 11 -21.71 -7.97 6.24
C ASP A 11 -20.93 -7.07 7.20
N ILE A 12 -19.77 -6.55 6.76
CA ILE A 12 -18.92 -5.64 7.55
C ILE A 12 -19.70 -4.39 7.96
N GLU A 13 -20.39 -3.74 7.01
CA GLU A 13 -21.19 -2.55 7.32
C GLU A 13 -22.25 -2.83 8.39
N ARG A 14 -22.95 -3.96 8.28
CA ARG A 14 -23.99 -4.37 9.24
C ARG A 14 -23.42 -4.73 10.61
N GLN A 15 -22.38 -5.54 10.65
CA GLN A 15 -21.81 -6.08 11.89
C GLN A 15 -21.08 -5.01 12.71
N HIS A 16 -20.41 -4.07 12.05
CA HIS A 16 -19.63 -3.03 12.71
C HIS A 16 -20.36 -1.68 12.79
N GLU A 17 -21.57 -1.59 12.23
CA GLU A 17 -22.36 -0.35 12.12
C GLU A 17 -21.58 0.80 11.47
N VAL A 18 -20.87 0.47 10.38
CA VAL A 18 -20.05 1.40 9.60
C VAL A 18 -20.58 1.53 8.18
N LYS A 19 -20.06 2.52 7.46
CA LYS A 19 -20.19 2.61 6.00
C LYS A 19 -18.83 2.57 5.34
N ILE A 20 -18.70 1.72 4.34
CA ILE A 20 -17.48 1.59 3.56
C ILE A 20 -17.49 2.70 2.49
N LEU A 21 -16.39 3.45 2.38
CA LEU A 21 -16.23 4.53 1.41
C LEU A 21 -15.63 4.00 0.11
N PHE A 22 -14.65 3.09 0.22
CA PHE A 22 -14.15 2.30 -0.89
C PHE A 22 -13.52 1.00 -0.40
N ALA A 23 -13.45 -0.01 -1.26
CA ALA A 23 -12.71 -1.24 -1.08
C ALA A 23 -11.99 -1.61 -2.39
N VAL A 24 -10.70 -1.88 -2.29
CA VAL A 24 -9.80 -2.12 -3.43
C VAL A 24 -8.91 -3.34 -3.18
N GLU A 25 -8.32 -3.87 -4.23
CA GLU A 25 -7.26 -4.88 -4.14
C GLU A 25 -5.94 -4.26 -3.69
N SER A 26 -5.14 -5.04 -2.99
CA SER A 26 -3.77 -4.69 -2.59
C SER A 26 -2.80 -5.85 -2.92
N GLY A 27 -1.55 -5.73 -2.46
CA GLY A 27 -0.56 -6.78 -2.61
C GLY A 27 -0.25 -7.15 -4.07
N SER A 28 0.11 -8.41 -4.29
CA SER A 28 0.67 -8.87 -5.58
C SER A 28 -0.29 -8.73 -6.77
N ARG A 29 -1.59 -8.79 -6.51
CA ARG A 29 -2.62 -8.58 -7.54
C ARG A 29 -2.67 -7.11 -7.98
N ALA A 30 -2.62 -6.18 -7.01
CA ALA A 30 -2.59 -4.75 -7.29
C ALA A 30 -1.26 -4.30 -7.91
N TRP A 31 -0.15 -4.94 -7.54
CA TRP A 31 1.17 -4.67 -8.11
C TRP A 31 1.38 -5.23 -9.53
N GLY A 32 0.43 -6.01 -10.07
CA GLY A 32 0.43 -6.45 -11.47
C GLY A 32 1.09 -7.79 -11.74
N PHE A 33 1.35 -8.62 -10.74
CA PHE A 33 1.95 -9.96 -10.93
C PHE A 33 1.23 -11.07 -10.16
N PRO A 34 -0.11 -11.22 -10.28
CA PRO A 34 -0.81 -12.32 -9.61
C PRO A 34 -0.35 -13.70 -10.11
N SER A 35 -0.24 -14.65 -9.21
CA SER A 35 -0.18 -16.11 -9.47
C SER A 35 -1.59 -16.69 -9.36
N GLN A 36 -1.81 -17.94 -9.78
CA GLN A 36 -3.10 -18.61 -9.58
C GLN A 36 -3.46 -18.76 -8.10
N ASP A 37 -2.45 -18.93 -7.25
CA ASP A 37 -2.58 -19.08 -5.80
C ASP A 37 -2.49 -17.75 -5.04
N SER A 38 -2.52 -16.60 -5.74
CA SER A 38 -2.45 -15.30 -5.07
C SER A 38 -3.72 -15.00 -4.29
N ASP A 39 -3.52 -14.77 -2.98
CA ASP A 39 -4.51 -14.25 -2.04
C ASP A 39 -5.19 -12.98 -2.58
N TYR A 40 -6.44 -12.80 -2.17
CA TYR A 40 -7.19 -11.55 -2.33
C TYR A 40 -6.97 -10.69 -1.09
N ASP A 41 -6.18 -9.63 -1.25
CA ASP A 41 -5.81 -8.67 -0.22
C ASP A 41 -6.75 -7.46 -0.31
N VAL A 42 -8.00 -7.61 0.13
CA VAL A 42 -8.96 -6.51 0.05
C VAL A 42 -8.68 -5.51 1.16
N ARG A 43 -8.50 -4.24 0.76
CA ARG A 43 -8.27 -3.14 1.67
C ARG A 43 -9.31 -2.06 1.50
N PHE A 44 -9.84 -1.56 2.59
CA PHE A 44 -10.98 -0.63 2.56
C PHE A 44 -10.85 0.52 3.55
N VAL A 45 -11.52 1.62 3.25
CA VAL A 45 -11.71 2.72 4.19
C VAL A 45 -13.18 2.82 4.54
N TYR A 46 -13.48 2.97 5.83
CA TYR A 46 -14.84 3.04 6.33
C TYR A 46 -15.01 4.23 7.27
N VAL A 47 -16.25 4.55 7.60
CA VAL A 47 -16.63 5.62 8.50
C VAL A 47 -17.67 5.13 9.49
N HIS A 48 -17.42 5.32 10.79
CA HIS A 48 -18.40 5.10 11.85
C HIS A 48 -19.50 6.17 11.86
N ARG A 49 -20.57 5.91 12.61
CA ARG A 49 -21.56 6.94 12.98
C ARG A 49 -20.92 8.06 13.83
N PRO A 50 -21.45 9.30 13.76
CA PRO A 50 -20.94 10.45 14.53
C PRO A 50 -20.73 10.19 16.03
N GLU A 51 -21.66 9.48 16.67
CA GLU A 51 -21.64 9.19 18.12
C GLU A 51 -20.45 8.31 18.51
N TRP A 52 -19.92 7.51 17.58
CA TRP A 52 -18.71 6.73 17.84
C TRP A 52 -17.52 7.64 18.10
N TYR A 53 -17.41 8.74 17.34
CA TYR A 53 -16.35 9.73 17.41
C TYR A 53 -16.53 10.72 18.56
N LEU A 54 -17.78 10.98 18.97
CA LEU A 54 -18.14 11.84 20.09
C LEU A 54 -18.18 11.03 21.40
N SER A 55 -17.13 10.26 21.62
CA SER A 55 -16.94 9.43 22.81
C SER A 55 -15.73 9.93 23.61
N ILE A 56 -15.77 9.75 24.93
CA ILE A 56 -14.68 10.17 25.82
C ILE A 56 -13.39 9.37 25.58
N ASP A 57 -13.53 8.10 25.19
CA ASP A 57 -12.43 7.18 24.98
C ASP A 57 -12.16 6.97 23.49
N GLU A 58 -10.88 6.80 23.13
CA GLU A 58 -10.52 6.34 21.80
C GLU A 58 -10.95 4.88 21.62
N LYS A 59 -11.46 4.58 20.43
CA LYS A 59 -11.96 3.26 20.05
C LYS A 59 -11.11 2.68 18.92
N ARG A 60 -11.13 1.36 18.76
CA ARG A 60 -10.37 0.65 17.73
C ARG A 60 -10.76 1.14 16.34
N ASP A 61 -9.78 1.65 15.59
CA ASP A 61 -9.92 2.31 14.29
C ASP A 61 -9.54 1.39 13.10
N VAL A 62 -9.51 0.08 13.34
CA VAL A 62 -9.17 -0.96 12.36
C VAL A 62 -10.15 -2.12 12.45
N ILE A 63 -10.65 -2.58 11.31
CA ILE A 63 -11.42 -3.82 11.15
C ILE A 63 -10.56 -4.81 10.37
N GLU A 64 -10.34 -6.00 10.93
CA GLU A 64 -9.60 -7.10 10.30
C GLU A 64 -10.49 -8.34 10.28
N MET A 65 -10.66 -8.94 9.11
CA MET A 65 -11.45 -10.14 8.89
C MET A 65 -10.68 -11.11 8.00
N PRO A 66 -9.90 -12.03 8.59
CA PRO A 66 -9.44 -13.20 7.86
C PRO A 66 -10.66 -14.08 7.59
N ILE A 67 -11.10 -14.14 6.33
CA ILE A 67 -12.32 -14.89 5.96
C ILE A 67 -11.96 -16.36 5.72
N ASN A 68 -10.86 -16.60 5.02
CA ASN A 68 -10.24 -17.90 4.80
C ASN A 68 -8.79 -17.71 4.35
N ASP A 69 -8.08 -18.81 4.07
CA ASP A 69 -6.68 -18.78 3.64
C ASP A 69 -6.44 -18.00 2.33
N GLN A 70 -7.48 -17.66 1.56
CA GLN A 70 -7.38 -16.98 0.27
C GLN A 70 -7.93 -15.54 0.25
N LEU A 71 -8.63 -15.10 1.30
CA LEU A 71 -9.28 -13.79 1.36
C LEU A 71 -9.00 -13.11 2.69
N ASP A 72 -8.15 -12.09 2.62
CA ASP A 72 -7.80 -11.21 3.73
C ASP A 72 -8.45 -9.83 3.52
N MET A 73 -9.35 -9.46 4.41
CA MET A 73 -10.00 -8.15 4.40
C MET A 73 -9.54 -7.33 5.60
N SER A 74 -8.96 -6.16 5.36
CA SER A 74 -8.57 -5.22 6.41
C SER A 74 -8.92 -3.80 6.02
N GLY A 75 -9.44 -3.03 6.96
CA GLY A 75 -9.84 -1.66 6.69
C GLY A 75 -9.54 -0.71 7.82
N TRP A 76 -9.45 0.56 7.45
CA TRP A 76 -9.13 1.66 8.36
C TRP A 76 -10.30 2.64 8.44
N ASP A 77 -10.56 3.10 9.65
CA ASP A 77 -11.45 4.23 9.88
C ASP A 77 -10.96 5.47 9.10
N ILE A 78 -11.89 6.29 8.62
CA ILE A 78 -11.61 7.50 7.83
C ILE A 78 -10.62 8.43 8.54
N ARG A 79 -10.68 8.57 9.87
CA ARG A 79 -9.75 9.41 10.63
C ARG A 79 -8.34 8.82 10.59
N LYS A 80 -8.22 7.49 10.72
CA LYS A 80 -6.94 6.79 10.60
C LYS A 80 -6.38 6.93 9.18
N ALA A 81 -7.22 6.69 8.17
CA ALA A 81 -6.84 6.84 6.77
C ALA A 81 -6.34 8.27 6.48
N LEU A 82 -7.05 9.31 6.90
CA LEU A 82 -6.62 10.70 6.70
C LEU A 82 -5.34 11.05 7.46
N LYS A 83 -5.15 10.53 8.69
CA LYS A 83 -3.88 10.68 9.44
C LYS A 83 -2.71 10.02 8.71
N LEU A 84 -2.92 8.85 8.11
CA LEU A 84 -1.92 8.12 7.32
C LEU A 84 -1.63 8.82 6.00
N PHE A 85 -2.67 9.36 5.35
CA PHE A 85 -2.55 10.16 4.13
C PHE A 85 -1.68 11.39 4.34
N ARG A 86 -1.94 12.15 5.42
CA ARG A 86 -1.12 13.30 5.84
C ARG A 86 0.36 12.95 5.99
N LYS A 87 0.66 11.73 6.44
CA LYS A 87 2.03 11.23 6.63
C LYS A 87 2.63 10.57 5.40
N SER A 88 1.94 10.59 4.25
CA SER A 88 2.36 9.89 3.03
C SER A 88 2.61 8.40 3.25
N ASN A 89 1.75 7.76 4.02
CA ASN A 89 1.83 6.34 4.32
C ASN A 89 1.73 5.49 3.04
N PRO A 90 2.73 4.64 2.72
CA PRO A 90 2.75 3.90 1.48
C PRO A 90 1.55 3.00 1.22
N PRO A 91 1.11 2.12 2.15
CA PRO A 91 -0.07 1.29 1.90
C PRO A 91 -1.30 2.09 1.48
N LEU A 92 -1.64 3.18 2.18
CA LEU A 92 -2.80 4.00 1.79
C LEU A 92 -2.61 4.64 0.41
N LEU A 93 -1.42 5.17 0.13
CA LEU A 93 -1.12 5.80 -1.16
C LEU A 93 -1.19 4.81 -2.32
N GLU A 94 -0.92 3.52 -2.07
CA GLU A 94 -1.09 2.43 -3.02
C GLU A 94 -2.57 2.04 -3.16
N TRP A 95 -3.34 1.93 -2.07
CA TRP A 95 -4.78 1.62 -2.14
C TRP A 95 -5.54 2.63 -3.01
N LEU A 96 -5.22 3.92 -2.89
CA LEU A 96 -5.87 4.97 -3.67
C LEU A 96 -5.69 4.81 -5.18
N VAL A 97 -4.58 4.21 -5.63
CA VAL A 97 -4.25 4.03 -7.06
C VAL A 97 -4.35 2.57 -7.51
N SER A 98 -4.98 1.71 -6.72
CA SER A 98 -5.27 0.34 -7.15
C SER A 98 -6.32 0.35 -8.27
N ASP A 99 -5.98 -0.28 -9.40
CA ASP A 99 -6.84 -0.40 -10.58
C ASP A 99 -7.98 -1.41 -10.38
N ILE A 100 -7.89 -2.26 -9.36
CA ILE A 100 -8.90 -3.28 -9.06
C ILE A 100 -9.75 -2.78 -7.90
N SER A 101 -10.90 -2.20 -8.23
CA SER A 101 -11.89 -1.76 -7.26
C SER A 101 -12.99 -2.80 -7.07
N TYR A 102 -13.37 -3.04 -5.81
CA TYR A 102 -14.48 -3.91 -5.42
C TYR A 102 -15.73 -3.13 -5.05
N TYR A 103 -15.54 -1.93 -4.49
CA TYR A 103 -16.62 -1.06 -4.06
C TYR A 103 -16.12 0.37 -3.97
N GLU A 104 -16.90 1.31 -4.47
CA GLU A 104 -16.66 2.76 -4.35
C GLU A 104 -17.99 3.43 -4.10
N ALA A 105 -18.05 4.31 -3.11
CA ALA A 105 -19.25 5.05 -2.75
C ALA A 105 -18.91 6.48 -2.33
N TYR A 106 -19.91 7.37 -2.45
CA TYR A 106 -19.88 8.76 -1.96
C TYR A 106 -18.80 9.67 -2.59
N GLY A 107 -17.92 9.17 -3.46
CA GLY A 107 -16.87 9.95 -4.14
C GLY A 107 -15.57 10.17 -3.33
N PHE A 108 -15.39 9.45 -2.21
CA PHE A 108 -14.28 9.73 -1.26
C PHE A 108 -12.90 9.47 -1.87
N LYS A 109 -12.75 8.38 -2.61
CA LYS A 109 -11.47 7.97 -3.21
C LYS A 109 -11.00 9.00 -4.24
N GLU A 110 -11.93 9.52 -5.04
CA GLU A 110 -11.69 10.52 -6.07
C GLU A 110 -11.22 11.85 -5.46
N GLU A 111 -11.84 12.29 -4.36
CA GLU A 111 -11.41 13.50 -3.66
C GLU A 111 -10.02 13.31 -3.02
N MET A 112 -9.75 12.15 -2.42
CA MET A 112 -8.43 11.80 -1.90
C MET A 112 -7.37 11.81 -3.01
N LEU A 113 -7.68 11.25 -4.18
CA LEU A 113 -6.80 11.27 -5.36
C LEU A 113 -6.51 12.69 -5.84
N ALA A 114 -7.51 13.58 -5.87
CA ALA A 114 -7.34 14.98 -6.24
C ALA A 114 -6.43 15.75 -5.26
N LEU A 115 -6.36 15.32 -4.00
CA LEU A 115 -5.48 15.89 -2.97
C LEU A 115 -4.09 15.26 -2.91
N ARG A 116 -3.91 14.07 -3.51
CA ARG A 116 -2.72 13.21 -3.33
C ARG A 116 -1.41 13.96 -3.55
N ASN A 117 -1.28 14.68 -4.66
CA ASN A 117 -0.04 15.40 -4.99
C ASN A 117 0.22 16.61 -4.07
N ARG A 118 -0.83 17.19 -3.47
CA ARG A 118 -0.70 18.34 -2.56
C ARG A 118 -0.33 17.92 -1.13
N VAL A 119 -0.69 16.69 -0.74
CA VAL A 119 -0.44 16.12 0.59
C VAL A 119 0.83 15.26 0.61
N PHE A 120 1.34 14.89 -0.56
CA PHE A 120 2.49 13.99 -0.69
C PHE A 120 3.79 14.63 -0.23
N SER A 121 4.45 14.00 0.75
CA SER A 121 5.79 14.28 1.22
C SER A 121 6.78 13.24 0.67
N PRO A 122 7.62 13.61 -0.31
CA PRO A 122 8.70 12.76 -0.82
C PRO A 122 9.58 12.22 0.30
N LYS A 123 9.99 13.08 1.25
CA LYS A 123 10.80 12.72 2.40
C LYS A 123 10.14 11.65 3.27
N ALA A 124 8.91 11.90 3.73
CA ALA A 124 8.22 10.96 4.61
C ALA A 124 7.96 9.62 3.90
N SER A 125 7.58 9.67 2.62
CA SER A 125 7.35 8.48 1.80
C SER A 125 8.61 7.64 1.63
N VAL A 126 9.76 8.26 1.31
CA VAL A 126 11.05 7.57 1.21
C VAL A 126 11.44 6.91 2.53
N HIS A 127 11.29 7.61 3.66
CA HIS A 127 11.57 7.00 4.98
C HIS A 127 10.68 5.78 5.24
N HIS A 128 9.38 5.84 4.92
CA HIS A 128 8.47 4.74 5.13
C HIS A 128 8.78 3.53 4.24
N TYR A 129 9.00 3.75 2.94
CA TYR A 129 9.38 2.69 2.01
C TYR A 129 10.73 2.08 2.38
N LEU A 130 11.74 2.89 2.72
CA LEU A 130 13.07 2.41 3.08
C LEU A 130 13.05 1.58 4.36
N HIS A 131 12.32 2.03 5.39
CA HIS A 131 12.14 1.25 6.61
C HIS A 131 11.47 -0.11 6.33
N MET A 132 10.45 -0.12 5.46
CA MET A 132 9.78 -1.36 5.02
C MET A 132 10.75 -2.29 4.28
N ALA A 133 11.51 -1.78 3.31
CA ALA A 133 12.51 -2.54 2.56
C ALA A 133 13.56 -3.15 3.50
N GLN A 134 14.13 -2.36 4.41
CA GLN A 134 15.13 -2.80 5.38
C GLN A 134 14.59 -3.87 6.34
N GLY A 135 13.36 -3.68 6.84
CA GLY A 135 12.71 -4.66 7.72
C GLY A 135 12.51 -6.01 7.01
N ASN A 136 11.95 -5.97 5.80
CA ASN A 136 11.73 -7.18 4.99
C ASN A 136 13.05 -7.84 4.58
N PHE A 137 14.07 -7.06 4.25
CA PHE A 137 15.39 -7.58 3.89
C PHE A 137 16.02 -8.35 5.05
N ARG A 138 16.07 -7.73 6.23
CA ARG A 138 16.60 -8.37 7.46
C ARG A 138 15.83 -9.64 7.82
N GLN A 139 14.51 -9.64 7.63
CA GLN A 139 13.68 -10.76 8.02
C GLN A 139 13.74 -11.93 7.03
N TYR A 140 13.83 -11.66 5.72
CA TYR A 140 13.55 -12.68 4.71
C TYR A 140 14.69 -12.98 3.75
N LEU A 141 15.66 -12.09 3.55
CA LEU A 141 16.67 -12.22 2.49
C LEU A 141 18.11 -12.41 3.01
N GLN A 142 18.27 -12.79 4.28
CA GLN A 142 19.57 -13.03 4.92
C GLN A 142 20.09 -14.47 4.79
N GLY A 143 19.21 -15.44 4.54
CA GLY A 143 19.58 -16.86 4.42
C GLY A 143 20.14 -17.23 3.05
N GLU A 144 20.78 -18.40 2.97
CA GLU A 144 21.19 -19.01 1.69
C GLU A 144 19.99 -19.41 0.83
N GLU A 145 18.88 -19.78 1.47
CA GLU A 145 17.62 -20.10 0.82
C GLU A 145 16.51 -19.13 1.24
N VAL A 146 15.74 -18.66 0.26
CA VAL A 146 14.71 -17.62 0.41
C VAL A 146 13.49 -17.95 -0.44
N ARG A 147 12.32 -17.40 -0.08
CA ARG A 147 11.10 -17.55 -0.88
C ARG A 147 11.01 -16.43 -1.92
N ILE A 148 10.68 -16.77 -3.17
CA ILE A 148 10.57 -15.81 -4.29
C ILE A 148 9.68 -14.61 -3.94
N LYS A 149 8.49 -14.84 -3.34
CA LYS A 149 7.54 -13.79 -2.97
C LYS A 149 8.18 -12.69 -2.09
N LYS A 150 9.19 -13.05 -1.27
CA LYS A 150 9.85 -12.12 -0.35
C LYS A 150 10.79 -11.13 -1.03
N TYR A 151 11.30 -11.43 -2.22
CA TYR A 151 12.05 -10.45 -3.02
C TYR A 151 11.19 -9.24 -3.38
N PHE A 152 9.93 -9.45 -3.77
CA PHE A 152 9.05 -8.34 -4.15
C PHE A 152 8.72 -7.43 -2.97
N TYR A 153 8.61 -7.95 -1.75
CA TYR A 153 8.42 -7.15 -0.54
C TYR A 153 9.63 -6.29 -0.17
N VAL A 154 10.80 -6.51 -0.78
CA VAL A 154 12.00 -5.68 -0.63
C VAL A 154 12.22 -4.79 -1.85
N LEU A 155 12.12 -5.36 -3.06
CA LEU A 155 12.33 -4.63 -4.31
C LEU A 155 11.26 -3.56 -4.55
N ARG A 156 9.97 -3.85 -4.31
CA ARG A 156 8.89 -2.90 -4.55
C ARG A 156 9.02 -1.61 -3.73
N PRO A 157 9.26 -1.64 -2.40
CA PRO A 157 9.50 -0.43 -1.64
C PRO A 157 10.83 0.26 -2.02
N LEU A 158 11.88 -0.51 -2.33
CA LEU A 158 13.17 0.07 -2.72
C LEU A 158 13.11 0.81 -4.06
N LEU A 159 12.43 0.24 -5.06
CA LEU A 159 12.18 0.89 -6.35
C LEU A 159 11.25 2.09 -6.21
N ALA A 160 10.29 2.06 -5.27
CA ALA A 160 9.49 3.24 -4.94
C ALA A 160 10.36 4.39 -4.40
N CYS A 161 11.34 4.12 -3.53
CA CYS A 161 12.30 5.14 -3.11
C CYS A 161 13.07 5.73 -4.30
N LYS A 162 13.57 4.88 -5.22
CA LYS A 162 14.26 5.34 -6.45
C LYS A 162 13.36 6.18 -7.35
N TRP A 163 12.07 5.82 -7.47
CA TRP A 163 11.10 6.63 -8.22
C TRP A 163 10.94 8.02 -7.62
N ILE A 164 10.77 8.09 -6.30
CA ILE A 164 10.61 9.36 -5.58
C ILE A 164 11.87 10.21 -5.71
N GLU A 165 13.05 9.62 -5.62
CA GLU A 165 14.32 10.31 -5.87
C GLU A 165 14.40 10.87 -7.30
N LYS A 166 14.04 10.07 -8.31
CA LYS A 166 14.14 10.46 -9.73
C LYS A 166 13.12 11.51 -10.14
N TYR A 167 11.88 11.40 -9.66
CA TYR A 167 10.75 12.18 -10.17
C TYR A 167 10.12 13.13 -9.16
N ASN A 168 10.50 13.05 -7.88
CA ASN A 168 9.89 13.79 -6.78
C ASN A 168 8.36 13.64 -6.76
N ALA A 169 7.86 12.44 -7.09
CA ALA A 169 6.45 12.16 -7.30
C ALA A 169 6.06 10.83 -6.65
N ASN A 170 4.75 10.62 -6.50
CA ASN A 170 4.22 9.34 -6.06
C ASN A 170 4.63 8.20 -7.02
N PRO A 171 5.07 7.04 -6.52
CA PRO A 171 5.38 5.89 -7.36
C PRO A 171 4.12 5.25 -7.96
N PRO A 172 4.21 4.67 -9.17
CA PRO A 172 3.15 3.81 -9.72
C PRO A 172 2.98 2.55 -8.87
N ILE A 173 1.77 1.98 -8.89
CA ILE A 173 1.49 0.74 -8.16
C ILE A 173 2.13 -0.48 -8.82
N SER A 174 2.11 -0.51 -10.16
CA SER A 174 2.71 -1.53 -11.02
C SER A 174 4.19 -1.71 -10.73
N PHE A 175 4.59 -2.93 -10.39
CA PHE A 175 6.00 -3.25 -10.17
C PHE A 175 6.77 -3.31 -11.49
N GLN A 176 6.13 -3.77 -12.57
CA GLN A 176 6.72 -3.82 -13.88
C GLN A 176 7.07 -2.42 -14.40
N ASP A 177 6.23 -1.42 -14.13
CA ASP A 177 6.49 -0.03 -14.54
C ASP A 177 7.75 0.51 -13.83
N LEU A 178 7.88 0.21 -12.53
CA LEU A 178 9.08 0.54 -11.75
C LEU A 178 10.33 -0.15 -12.30
N VAL A 179 10.25 -1.45 -12.61
CA VAL A 179 11.39 -2.21 -13.15
C VAL A 179 11.81 -1.68 -14.52
N CYS A 180 10.85 -1.47 -15.43
CA CYS A 180 11.09 -1.02 -16.78
C CYS A 180 11.82 0.32 -16.84
N ASP A 181 11.51 1.25 -15.94
CA ASP A 181 12.07 2.59 -15.94
C ASP A 181 13.32 2.76 -15.06
N LEU A 182 13.44 2.00 -13.97
CA LEU A 182 14.49 2.22 -12.96
C LEU A 182 15.62 1.19 -13.00
N VAL A 183 15.41 0.01 -13.61
CA VAL A 183 16.41 -1.07 -13.65
C VAL A 183 17.10 -1.09 -15.02
N THR A 184 18.29 -0.49 -15.08
CA THR A 184 19.07 -0.34 -16.32
C THR A 184 20.13 -1.43 -16.51
N GLU A 185 20.57 -2.09 -15.44
CA GLU A 185 21.57 -3.15 -15.49
C GLU A 185 20.96 -4.45 -16.10
N PRO A 186 21.48 -4.97 -17.23
CA PRO A 186 20.87 -6.10 -17.92
C PRO A 186 20.82 -7.39 -17.09
N SER A 187 21.87 -7.68 -16.31
CA SER A 187 21.95 -8.86 -15.42
C SER A 187 20.87 -8.80 -14.34
N LEU A 188 20.76 -7.66 -13.65
CA LEU A 188 19.74 -7.43 -12.63
C LEU A 188 18.33 -7.49 -13.21
N LYS A 189 18.10 -6.83 -14.37
CA LYS A 189 16.79 -6.84 -15.03
C LYS A 189 16.35 -8.26 -15.39
N THR A 190 17.26 -9.04 -16.00
CA THR A 190 17.00 -10.44 -16.36
C THR A 190 16.67 -11.27 -15.12
N ALA A 191 17.40 -11.07 -14.01
CA ALA A 191 17.13 -11.78 -12.76
C ALA A 191 15.75 -11.44 -12.17
N ILE A 192 15.35 -10.16 -12.18
CA ILE A 192 14.03 -9.73 -11.69
C ILE A 192 12.91 -10.27 -12.61
N GLU A 193 13.10 -10.26 -13.92
CA GLU A 193 12.14 -10.80 -14.89
C GLU A 193 11.98 -12.32 -14.76
N ASP A 194 13.06 -13.05 -14.47
CA ASP A 194 13.00 -14.47 -14.13
C ASP A 194 12.18 -14.71 -12.85
N LEU A 195 12.44 -13.97 -11.78
CA LEU A 195 11.64 -14.05 -10.55
C LEU A 195 10.15 -13.76 -10.81
N LEU A 196 9.84 -12.74 -11.63
CA LEU A 196 8.45 -12.40 -11.99
C LEU A 196 7.78 -13.54 -12.74
N ARG A 197 8.43 -14.08 -13.78
CA ARG A 197 7.90 -15.19 -14.58
C ARG A 197 7.61 -16.40 -13.70
N ARG A 198 8.54 -16.76 -12.81
CA ARG A 198 8.42 -17.92 -11.93
C ARG A 198 7.35 -17.73 -10.85
N LYS A 199 7.27 -16.53 -10.27
CA LYS A 199 6.17 -16.17 -9.37
C LYS A 199 4.82 -16.34 -10.06
N MET A 200 4.66 -15.77 -11.25
CA MET A 200 3.39 -15.86 -12.00
C MET A 200 3.03 -17.29 -12.43
N ALA A 201 4.03 -18.16 -12.58
CA ALA A 201 3.84 -19.60 -12.84
C ALA A 201 3.43 -20.41 -11.58
N GLY A 202 3.44 -19.81 -10.38
CA GLY A 202 3.06 -20.49 -9.13
C GLY A 202 4.23 -21.16 -8.39
N GLU A 203 5.48 -20.96 -8.83
CA GLU A 203 6.68 -21.53 -8.19
C GLU A 203 7.10 -20.80 -6.89
N GLU A 204 6.17 -20.11 -6.20
CA GLU A 204 6.52 -19.15 -5.14
C GLU A 204 6.62 -19.73 -3.72
N LEU A 205 6.19 -20.98 -3.53
CA LEU A 205 6.12 -21.63 -2.22
C LEU A 205 7.42 -22.32 -1.80
N HIS A 206 8.32 -22.59 -2.75
CA HIS A 206 9.57 -23.29 -2.48
C HIS A 206 10.66 -22.33 -1.97
N LEU A 207 11.49 -22.85 -1.07
CA LEU A 207 12.74 -22.20 -0.68
C LEU A 207 13.76 -22.44 -1.79
N GLU A 208 14.49 -21.40 -2.14
CA GLU A 208 15.44 -21.44 -3.24
C GLU A 208 16.69 -20.66 -2.94
N LYS A 209 17.78 -21.01 -3.62
CA LYS A 209 19.02 -20.28 -3.52
C LYS A 209 18.80 -18.79 -3.76
N ARG A 210 19.33 -18.00 -2.84
CA ARG A 210 19.41 -16.55 -2.93
C ARG A 210 20.02 -16.12 -4.26
N VAL A 211 19.41 -15.11 -4.88
CA VAL A 211 19.87 -14.50 -6.12
C VAL A 211 20.83 -13.36 -5.81
N ASP A 212 22.13 -13.64 -5.80
CA ASP A 212 23.16 -12.71 -5.32
C ASP A 212 23.13 -11.36 -6.06
N VAL A 213 22.94 -11.34 -7.38
CA VAL A 213 22.84 -10.07 -8.14
C VAL A 213 21.73 -9.15 -7.64
N ILE A 214 20.61 -9.71 -7.17
CA ILE A 214 19.50 -8.93 -6.60
C ILE A 214 19.84 -8.48 -5.18
N ASN A 215 20.45 -9.35 -4.37
CA ASN A 215 20.89 -9.02 -3.02
C ASN A 215 21.93 -7.90 -3.01
N ASP A 216 22.95 -7.98 -3.84
CA ASP A 216 23.99 -6.96 -3.99
C ASP A 216 23.40 -5.61 -4.41
N PHE A 217 22.44 -5.63 -5.34
CA PHE A 217 21.69 -4.43 -5.72
C PHE A 217 20.91 -3.85 -4.55
N VAL A 218 20.19 -4.70 -3.82
CA VAL A 218 19.34 -4.29 -2.69
C VAL A 218 20.19 -3.64 -1.60
N GLU A 219 21.30 -4.27 -1.19
CA GLU A 219 22.21 -3.74 -0.17
C GLU A 219 22.78 -2.38 -0.58
N ARG A 220 23.37 -2.30 -1.79
CA ARG A 220 23.93 -1.07 -2.33
C ARG A 220 22.92 0.07 -2.39
N GLU A 221 21.72 -0.19 -2.88
CA GLU A 221 20.69 0.84 -3.00
C GLU A 221 20.09 1.23 -1.65
N MET A 222 19.96 0.31 -0.70
CA MET A 222 19.51 0.65 0.65
C MET A 222 20.48 1.62 1.33
N GLU A 223 21.79 1.39 1.21
CA GLU A 223 22.81 2.32 1.73
C GLU A 223 22.70 3.70 1.07
N ARG A 224 22.69 3.74 -0.27
CA ARG A 224 22.59 4.98 -1.04
C ARG A 224 21.33 5.77 -0.72
N LEU A 225 20.18 5.10 -0.66
CA LEU A 225 18.89 5.73 -0.37
C LEU A 225 18.76 6.16 1.09
N THR A 226 19.48 5.51 2.02
CA THR A 226 19.56 5.96 3.42
C THR A 226 20.23 7.33 3.50
N GLU A 227 21.32 7.55 2.74
CA GLU A 227 21.97 8.86 2.68
C GLU A 227 21.09 9.92 2.00
N PHE A 228 20.42 9.56 0.91
CA PHE A 228 19.45 10.45 0.26
C PHE A 228 18.30 10.87 1.21
N ALA A 229 17.76 9.93 1.99
CA ALA A 229 16.66 10.22 2.91
C ALA A 229 17.06 11.24 4.00
N LYS A 230 18.33 11.28 4.40
CA LYS A 230 18.86 12.25 5.38
C LYS A 230 18.89 13.68 4.81
N SER A 231 19.20 13.84 3.52
CA SER A 231 19.32 15.15 2.87
C SER A 231 18.00 15.69 2.30
N ALA A 232 16.98 14.84 2.16
CA ALA A 232 15.68 15.25 1.68
C ALA A 232 15.04 16.33 2.59
N GLN A 233 14.61 17.43 1.97
CA GLN A 233 13.84 18.49 2.62
C GLN A 233 12.33 18.25 2.41
N SER A 234 11.50 18.85 3.26
CA SER A 234 10.05 18.75 3.17
C SER A 234 9.45 20.11 3.48
N ASP A 235 9.09 20.85 2.44
CA ASP A 235 8.50 22.19 2.53
C ASP A 235 6.97 22.15 2.34
N LEU A 236 6.33 21.08 2.79
CA LEU A 236 4.87 20.95 2.68
C LEU A 236 4.16 21.76 3.76
N GLU A 237 3.21 22.56 3.30
CA GLU A 237 2.18 23.14 4.15
C GLU A 237 1.39 22.02 4.85
N ASP A 238 1.05 22.23 6.12
CA ASP A 238 0.28 21.25 6.89
C ASP A 238 -1.15 21.13 6.33
N PRO A 239 -1.55 19.99 5.75
CA PRO A 239 -2.86 19.85 5.12
C PRO A 239 -3.96 19.55 6.15
N THR A 240 -3.68 19.60 7.46
CA THR A 240 -4.60 19.15 8.52
C THR A 240 -5.98 19.77 8.41
N GLU A 241 -6.13 21.09 8.29
CA GLU A 241 -7.46 21.72 8.24
C GLU A 241 -8.26 21.22 7.02
N ARG A 242 -7.61 21.07 5.87
CA ARG A 242 -8.26 20.55 4.66
C ARG A 242 -8.71 19.09 4.81
N LEU A 243 -7.93 18.28 5.52
CA LEU A 243 -8.30 16.90 5.81
C LEU A 243 -9.41 16.82 6.86
N ASP A 244 -9.44 17.76 7.82
CA ASP A 244 -10.54 17.91 8.78
C ASP A 244 -11.85 18.31 8.09
N GLU A 245 -11.80 19.26 7.14
CA GLU A 245 -12.95 19.62 6.29
C GLU A 245 -13.45 18.42 5.50
N LEU A 246 -12.55 17.66 4.87
CA LEU A 246 -12.89 16.44 4.13
C LEU A 246 -13.54 15.39 5.05
N TYR A 247 -12.95 15.16 6.23
CA TYR A 247 -13.50 14.25 7.24
C TYR A 247 -14.93 14.65 7.64
N ARG A 248 -15.13 15.91 8.03
CA ARG A 248 -16.44 16.45 8.43
C ARG A 248 -17.44 16.31 7.29
N LYS A 249 -17.05 16.65 6.06
CA LYS A 249 -17.89 16.51 4.86
C LYS A 249 -18.40 15.07 4.69
N TYR A 250 -17.54 14.07 4.82
CA TYR A 250 -17.95 12.67 4.64
C TYR A 250 -18.78 12.12 5.80
N LEU A 251 -18.63 12.64 7.02
CA LEU A 251 -19.61 12.39 8.08
C LEU A 251 -21.00 12.88 7.69
N LYS A 252 -21.10 14.07 7.09
CA LYS A 252 -22.38 14.65 6.65
C LYS A 252 -22.99 13.86 5.49
N ILE A 253 -22.21 13.58 4.45
CA ILE A 253 -22.68 12.86 3.26
C ILE A 253 -23.21 11.47 3.61
N VAL A 254 -22.52 10.76 4.50
CA VAL A 254 -22.83 9.36 4.78
C VAL A 254 -23.95 9.21 5.80
N TRP A 255 -23.99 10.09 6.82
CA TRP A 255 -24.90 9.95 7.96
C TRP A 255 -25.93 11.08 8.10
N ASN A 256 -25.96 12.04 7.17
CA ASN A 256 -26.76 13.27 7.29
C ASN A 256 -26.49 14.03 8.60
N PHE A 257 -25.25 13.98 9.07
CA PHE A 257 -24.83 14.61 10.31
C PHE A 257 -24.76 16.14 10.14
N GLY A 258 -25.52 16.87 10.96
CA GLY A 258 -25.68 18.34 10.90
C GLY A 258 -24.67 19.07 11.76
#